data_AF-A0A8J5N7G8-F1
#
_entry.id   AF-A0A8J5N7G8-F1
#
_cell.length_a   1.000
_cell.length_b   1.000
_cell.length_c   1.000
_cell.angle_alpha   90.00
_cell.angle_beta   90.00
_cell.angle_gamma   90.00
#
_symmetry.space_group_name_H-M   'P 1'
#
loop_
_entity.id
_entity.type
_entity.pdbx_description
1 polymer ?
#
loop_
_entity_poly.entity_id
_entity_poly.type
_entity_poly.pdbx_seq_one_letter_code
_entity_poly.pdbx_strand_id
1 'polypeptide(L)'
;MAGPCKGVGAKIKADYPLAKYFQCAAHKLNLCLVSTCSQQSIRNIMDTLWKLARFFSFSPKCKNLLGNKVREFCPRSKREKLLDICVTRWIGSIDANEGFLDLAEPVLDTLETIANNHSGIWNSDSTAKANGLYHTIVTFQFIFAATFLGEG
;
A
#
# COMPACT_ATOMS: atom_id res chain seq x y z
N MET A 1 -2.79 13.45 18.17
CA MET A 1 -2.64 14.58 17.23
C MET A 1 -1.72 15.60 17.87
N ALA A 2 -0.49 15.74 17.38
CA ALA A 2 0.46 16.77 17.81
C ALA A 2 0.48 17.86 16.74
N GLY A 3 -0.40 18.85 16.91
CA GLY A 3 -0.42 20.06 16.08
C GLY A 3 0.18 21.24 16.86
N PRO A 4 0.43 22.38 16.21
CA PRO A 4 0.94 23.60 16.84
C PRO A 4 0.00 24.17 17.93
N CYS A 5 -1.26 23.73 17.96
CA CYS A 5 -2.23 24.08 18.98
C CYS A 5 -2.09 23.18 20.21
N LYS A 6 -2.15 23.78 21.42
CA LYS A 6 -2.23 23.05 22.69
C LYS A 6 -3.33 21.97 22.61
N GLY A 7 -2.96 20.72 22.85
CA GLY A 7 -3.87 19.56 22.74
C GLY A 7 -5.09 19.68 23.66
N VAL A 8 -6.14 18.91 23.39
CA VAL A 8 -7.42 19.00 24.13
C VAL A 8 -7.24 18.85 25.65
N GLY A 9 -6.30 18.00 26.09
CA GLY A 9 -5.96 17.85 27.51
C GLY A 9 -5.38 19.12 28.14
N ALA A 10 -4.61 19.90 27.39
CA ALA A 10 -4.06 21.17 27.86
C ALA A 10 -5.12 22.28 27.94
N LYS A 11 -6.15 22.25 27.07
CA LYS A 11 -7.32 23.16 27.17
C LYS A 11 -8.20 22.79 28.36
N ILE A 12 -8.54 21.52 28.53
CA ILE A 12 -9.35 21.04 29.66
C ILE A 12 -8.68 21.39 31.00
N LYS A 13 -7.35 21.26 31.08
CA LYS A 13 -6.61 21.58 32.31
C LYS A 13 -6.44 23.09 32.56
N ALA A 14 -6.59 23.92 31.51
CA ALA A 14 -6.61 25.38 31.66
C ALA A 14 -7.92 25.86 32.29
N ASP A 15 -9.06 25.28 31.86
CA ASP A 15 -10.39 25.64 32.38
C ASP A 15 -10.70 24.91 33.71
N TYR A 16 -10.18 23.70 33.90
CA TYR A 16 -10.45 22.85 35.06
C TYR A 16 -9.16 22.20 35.60
N PRO A 17 -8.41 22.89 36.48
CA PRO A 17 -7.06 22.47 36.93
C PRO A 17 -7.04 21.12 37.67
N LEU A 18 -8.14 20.76 38.33
CA LEU A 18 -8.29 19.53 39.11
C LEU A 18 -8.70 18.31 38.25
N ALA A 19 -9.09 18.52 36.99
CA ALA A 19 -9.51 17.44 36.11
C ALA A 19 -8.31 16.57 35.69
N LYS A 20 -8.43 15.25 35.87
CA LYS A 20 -7.44 14.29 35.38
C LYS A 20 -7.78 13.93 33.93
N TYR A 21 -6.97 14.39 32.99
CA TYR A 21 -7.11 14.04 31.59
C TYR A 21 -6.39 12.72 31.27
N PHE A 22 -7.10 11.77 30.67
CA PHE A 22 -6.54 10.52 30.16
C PHE A 22 -6.87 10.37 28.67
N GLN A 23 -5.89 9.91 27.89
CA GLN A 23 -6.12 9.56 26.49
C GLN A 23 -6.71 8.15 26.42
N CYS A 24 -7.80 7.99 25.66
CA CYS A 24 -8.36 6.67 25.40
C CYS A 24 -7.39 5.79 24.60
N ALA A 25 -7.54 4.47 24.72
CA ALA A 25 -6.71 3.52 23.98
C ALA A 25 -6.73 3.76 22.47
N ALA A 26 -7.90 4.10 21.90
CA ALA A 26 -8.05 4.44 20.50
C ALA A 26 -7.20 5.66 20.09
N HIS A 27 -7.10 6.67 20.95
CA HIS A 27 -6.28 7.85 20.68
C HIS A 27 -4.78 7.53 20.71
N LYS A 28 -4.35 6.69 21.67
CA LYS A 28 -2.97 6.23 21.76
C LYS A 28 -2.59 5.39 20.53
N LEU A 29 -3.45 4.46 20.14
CA LEU A 29 -3.28 3.66 18.92
C LEU A 29 -3.12 4.56 17.69
N ASN A 30 -4.01 5.54 17.50
CA ASN A 30 -3.93 6.46 16.37
C ASN A 30 -2.63 7.28 16.37
N LEU A 31 -2.10 7.67 17.53
CA LEU A 31 -0.81 8.36 17.64
C LEU A 31 0.36 7.47 17.20
N CYS A 32 0.40 6.23 17.69
CA CYS A 32 1.40 5.25 17.27
C CYS A 32 1.30 4.98 15.77
N LEU A 33 0.09 4.77 15.27
CA LEU A 33 -0.18 4.51 13.86
C LEU A 33 0.34 5.66 12.99
N VAL A 34 -0.09 6.90 13.24
CA VAL A 34 0.36 8.09 12.48
C VAL A 34 1.87 8.27 12.53
N SER A 35 2.50 8.01 13.69
CA SER A 35 3.96 8.06 13.83
C SER A 35 4.65 7.01 12.95
N THR A 36 4.15 5.78 12.96
CA THR A 36 4.66 4.68 12.14
C THR A 36 4.46 4.94 10.65
N CYS A 37 3.29 5.47 10.25
CA CYS A 37 3.03 5.96 8.89
C CYS A 37 3.96 7.11 8.47
N SER A 38 4.56 7.82 9.43
CA SER A 38 5.52 8.89 9.17
C SER A 38 6.96 8.37 8.99
N GLN A 39 7.17 7.06 9.04
CA GLN A 39 8.45 6.45 8.69
C GLN A 39 8.56 6.37 7.15
N GLN A 40 9.70 6.80 6.60
CA GLN A 40 9.90 6.90 5.15
C GLN A 40 9.75 5.55 4.42
N SER A 41 10.24 4.46 5.01
CA SER A 41 10.14 3.10 4.43
C SER A 41 8.68 2.71 4.21
N ILE A 42 7.84 2.95 5.22
CA ILE A 42 6.42 2.65 5.22
C ILE A 42 5.70 3.52 4.20
N ARG A 43 5.97 4.83 4.17
CA ARG A 43 5.43 5.71 3.12
C ARG A 43 5.79 5.23 1.71
N ASN A 44 7.04 4.82 1.49
CA ASN A 44 7.50 4.37 0.18
C ASN A 44 6.75 3.12 -0.29
N ILE A 45 6.50 2.17 0.61
CA ILE A 45 5.73 0.96 0.28
C ILE A 45 4.31 1.34 -0.10
N MET A 46 3.68 2.14 0.74
CA MET A 46 2.34 2.62 0.52
C MET A 46 2.27 3.27 -0.87
N ASP A 47 3.06 4.31 -1.12
CA ASP A 47 3.09 5.02 -2.40
C ASP A 47 3.29 4.08 -3.60
N THR A 48 4.06 3.01 -3.43
CA THR A 48 4.29 1.99 -4.47
C THR A 48 3.05 1.12 -4.69
N LEU A 49 2.40 0.63 -3.63
CA LEU A 49 1.12 -0.11 -3.71
C LEU A 49 0.04 0.74 -4.39
N TRP A 50 0.00 2.03 -4.08
CA TRP A 50 -0.88 3.01 -4.70
C TRP A 50 -0.62 3.17 -6.20
N LYS A 51 0.66 3.28 -6.59
CA LYS A 51 1.05 3.33 -8.01
C LYS A 51 0.69 2.04 -8.74
N LEU A 52 0.85 0.87 -8.10
CA LEU A 52 0.46 -0.42 -8.66
C LEU A 52 -1.05 -0.51 -8.90
N ALA A 53 -1.86 -0.20 -7.90
CA ALA A 53 -3.31 -0.21 -8.05
C ALA A 53 -3.77 0.75 -9.14
N ARG A 54 -3.15 1.93 -9.22
CA ARG A 54 -3.42 2.89 -10.29
C ARG A 54 -3.04 2.32 -11.65
N PHE A 55 -1.85 1.74 -11.77
CA PHE A 55 -1.36 1.17 -13.03
C PHE A 55 -2.30 0.09 -13.58
N PHE A 56 -2.77 -0.82 -12.73
CA PHE A 56 -3.70 -1.87 -13.14
C PHE A 56 -5.14 -1.39 -13.30
N SER A 57 -5.58 -0.35 -12.60
CA SER A 57 -6.95 0.17 -12.70
C SER A 57 -7.17 1.03 -13.94
N PHE A 58 -6.16 1.80 -14.37
CA PHE A 58 -6.30 2.74 -15.50
C PHE A 58 -6.23 2.06 -16.88
N SER A 59 -5.66 0.85 -16.97
CA SER A 59 -5.53 0.12 -18.24
C SER A 59 -6.27 -1.20 -18.19
N PRO A 60 -7.43 -1.34 -18.87
CA PRO A 60 -8.15 -2.60 -18.99
C PRO A 60 -7.27 -3.74 -19.54
N LYS A 61 -6.33 -3.41 -20.43
CA LYS A 61 -5.35 -4.36 -20.97
C LYS A 61 -4.41 -4.90 -19.88
N CYS A 62 -3.84 -4.02 -19.06
CA CYS A 62 -2.99 -4.43 -17.93
C CYS A 62 -3.79 -5.27 -16.93
N LYS A 63 -5.02 -4.86 -16.64
CA LYS A 63 -5.93 -5.58 -15.73
C LYS A 63 -6.24 -7.00 -16.21
N ASN A 64 -6.51 -7.16 -17.51
CA ASN A 64 -6.78 -8.46 -18.10
C ASN A 64 -5.54 -9.37 -18.10
N LEU A 65 -4.36 -8.81 -18.43
CA LEU A 65 -3.11 -9.57 -18.35
C LEU A 65 -2.86 -10.07 -16.92
N LEU A 66 -3.00 -9.18 -15.94
CA LEU A 66 -2.87 -9.53 -14.53
C LEU A 66 -3.86 -10.62 -14.10
N GLY A 67 -5.13 -10.50 -14.50
CA GLY A 67 -6.14 -11.53 -14.22
C GLY A 67 -5.79 -12.89 -14.81
N ASN A 68 -5.22 -12.93 -16.01
CA ASN A 68 -4.73 -14.17 -16.62
C ASN A 68 -3.56 -14.77 -15.82
N LYS A 69 -2.61 -13.93 -15.40
CA LYS A 69 -1.47 -14.37 -14.57
C LYS A 69 -1.90 -14.84 -13.19
N VAL A 70 -2.85 -14.17 -12.55
CA VAL A 70 -3.42 -14.64 -11.27
C VAL A 70 -4.06 -16.02 -11.43
N ARG A 71 -4.76 -16.30 -12.55
CA ARG A 71 -5.33 -17.63 -12.81
C ARG A 71 -4.27 -18.69 -13.09
N GLU A 72 -3.14 -18.32 -13.68
CA GLU A 72 -1.99 -19.19 -13.96
C GLU A 72 -1.26 -19.58 -12.66
N PHE A 73 -0.86 -18.58 -11.87
CA PHE A 73 -0.10 -18.78 -10.63
C PHE A 73 -0.96 -19.24 -9.45
N CYS A 74 -2.23 -18.83 -9.41
CA CYS A 74 -3.13 -19.10 -8.29
C CYS A 74 -4.50 -19.65 -8.76
N PRO A 75 -4.56 -20.85 -9.37
CA PRO A 75 -5.77 -21.40 -9.99
C PRO A 75 -6.93 -21.67 -9.00
N ARG A 76 -6.64 -21.75 -7.70
CA ARG A 76 -7.63 -21.95 -6.62
C ARG A 76 -8.01 -20.66 -5.90
N SER A 77 -7.37 -19.53 -6.21
CA SER A 77 -7.64 -18.28 -5.50
C SER A 77 -8.94 -17.65 -6.01
N LYS A 78 -9.84 -17.29 -5.09
CA LYS A 78 -11.05 -16.52 -5.39
C LYS A 78 -10.78 -15.01 -5.50
N ARG A 79 -9.53 -14.57 -5.24
CA ARG A 79 -9.13 -13.16 -5.29
C ARG A 79 -8.88 -12.74 -6.74
N GLU A 80 -9.94 -12.53 -7.53
CA GLU A 80 -9.84 -11.98 -8.90
C GLU A 80 -9.50 -10.48 -8.92
N LYS A 81 -9.70 -9.79 -7.80
CA LYS A 81 -9.43 -8.36 -7.66
C LYS A 81 -8.24 -8.20 -6.73
N LEU A 82 -7.08 -8.01 -7.35
CA LEU A 82 -5.83 -7.78 -6.64
C LEU A 82 -5.93 -6.59 -5.68
N LEU A 83 -6.72 -5.57 -6.03
CA LEU A 83 -6.55 -4.24 -5.45
C LEU A 83 -7.85 -3.43 -5.56
N ASP A 84 -8.82 -3.68 -4.66
CA ASP A 84 -9.79 -2.63 -4.31
C ASP A 84 -9.15 -1.75 -3.22
N ILE A 85 -8.06 -1.05 -3.58
CA ILE A 85 -7.38 -0.17 -2.62
C ILE A 85 -8.30 1.01 -2.34
N CYS A 86 -8.90 0.99 -1.15
CA CYS A 86 -9.63 2.14 -0.66
C CYS A 86 -8.63 3.26 -0.32
N VAL A 87 -8.59 4.25 -1.21
CA VAL A 87 -7.70 5.43 -1.20
C VAL A 87 -7.67 6.17 0.16
N THR A 88 -8.72 6.09 0.97
CA THR A 88 -8.88 7.00 2.11
C THR A 88 -8.67 6.36 3.49
N ARG A 89 -8.27 5.09 3.59
CA ARG A 89 -8.11 4.41 4.88
C ARG A 89 -6.81 3.63 5.00
N TRP A 90 -6.04 3.91 6.06
CA TRP A 90 -4.82 3.18 6.42
C TRP A 90 -5.05 1.67 6.58
N ILE A 91 -6.16 1.27 7.20
CA ILE A 91 -6.56 -0.14 7.32
C ILE A 91 -6.64 -0.79 5.94
N GLY A 92 -7.27 -0.11 4.97
CA GLY A 92 -7.32 -0.58 3.58
C GLY A 92 -5.96 -0.67 2.89
N SER A 93 -4.91 -0.09 3.48
CA SER A 93 -3.55 -0.22 2.97
C SER A 93 -2.77 -1.38 3.58
N ILE A 94 -3.08 -1.77 4.82
CA ILE A 94 -2.64 -3.05 5.39
C ILE A 94 -3.31 -4.18 4.63
N ASP A 95 -4.63 -4.11 4.41
CA ASP A 95 -5.38 -5.07 3.60
C ASP A 95 -4.84 -5.15 2.16
N ALA A 96 -4.44 -4.00 1.58
CA ALA A 96 -3.82 -3.96 0.26
C ALA A 96 -2.41 -4.56 0.25
N ASN A 97 -1.63 -4.36 1.30
CA ASN A 97 -0.31 -4.98 1.44
C ASN A 97 -0.43 -6.50 1.57
N GLU A 98 -1.36 -6.99 2.39
CA GLU A 98 -1.65 -8.43 2.50
C GLU A 98 -2.12 -9.01 1.16
N GLY A 99 -3.06 -8.33 0.48
CA GLY A 99 -3.50 -8.73 -0.86
C GLY A 99 -2.40 -8.69 -1.91
N PHE A 100 -1.44 -7.76 -1.79
CA PHE A 100 -0.24 -7.73 -2.62
C PHE A 100 0.68 -8.91 -2.32
N LEU A 101 0.96 -9.23 -1.05
CA LEU A 101 1.83 -10.35 -0.67
C LEU A 101 1.28 -11.68 -1.20
N ASP A 102 -0.03 -11.89 -1.12
CA ASP A 102 -0.70 -13.08 -1.66
C ASP A 102 -0.56 -13.22 -3.18
N LEU A 103 -0.35 -12.12 -3.89
CA LEU A 103 -0.38 -12.03 -5.35
C LEU A 103 0.92 -11.42 -5.90
N ALA A 104 2.01 -11.49 -5.14
CA ALA A 104 3.28 -10.85 -5.47
C ALA A 104 3.90 -11.46 -6.75
N GLU A 105 3.88 -12.79 -6.87
CA GLU A 105 4.38 -13.51 -8.04
C GLU A 105 3.65 -13.11 -9.34
N PRO A 106 2.31 -13.21 -9.44
CA PRO A 106 1.62 -12.80 -10.67
C PRO A 106 1.74 -11.30 -10.97
N VAL A 107 1.89 -10.45 -9.94
CA VAL A 107 2.16 -9.01 -10.14
C VAL A 107 3.53 -8.79 -10.78
N LEU A 108 4.58 -9.42 -10.24
CA LEU A 108 5.94 -9.28 -10.76
C LEU A 108 6.05 -9.79 -12.20
N ASP A 109 5.51 -10.97 -12.48
CA ASP A 109 5.49 -11.55 -13.83
C ASP A 109 4.73 -10.68 -14.83
N THR A 110 3.62 -10.07 -14.39
CA THR A 110 2.87 -9.12 -15.23
C THR A 110 3.69 -7.87 -15.54
N LEU A 111 4.37 -7.29 -14.54
CA LEU A 111 5.20 -6.10 -14.74
C LEU A 111 6.38 -6.38 -15.67
N GLU A 112 7.03 -7.53 -15.50
CA GLU A 112 8.14 -7.98 -16.36
C GLU A 112 7.68 -8.19 -17.80
N THR A 113 6.53 -8.86 -18.00
CA THR A 113 5.92 -9.05 -19.32
C THR A 113 5.64 -7.73 -20.04
N ILE A 114 5.13 -6.73 -19.30
CA ILE A 114 4.87 -5.40 -19.85
C ILE A 114 6.19 -4.69 -20.14
N ALA A 115 7.16 -4.73 -19.23
CA ALA A 115 8.45 -4.05 -19.37
C ALA A 115 9.25 -4.56 -20.58
N ASN A 116 9.32 -5.88 -20.77
CA ASN A 116 10.03 -6.50 -21.88
C ASN A 116 9.35 -6.27 -23.24
N ASN A 117 8.03 -6.04 -23.24
CA ASN A 117 7.23 -5.71 -24.42
C ASN A 117 7.51 -6.60 -25.64
N HIS A 118 7.73 -7.91 -25.44
CA HIS A 118 8.03 -8.85 -26.53
C HIS A 118 6.97 -8.84 -27.64
N SER A 119 5.72 -8.55 -27.29
CA SER A 119 4.61 -8.47 -28.24
C SER A 119 4.55 -7.15 -29.03
N GLY A 120 5.26 -6.11 -28.59
CA GLY A 120 5.24 -4.77 -29.20
C GLY A 120 3.93 -4.01 -29.01
N ILE A 121 3.00 -4.51 -28.19
CA ILE A 121 1.66 -3.95 -28.01
C ILE A 121 1.65 -2.82 -26.96
N TRP A 122 2.67 -2.74 -26.11
CA TRP A 122 2.76 -1.75 -25.04
C TRP A 122 3.44 -0.47 -25.52
N ASN A 123 2.93 0.68 -25.07
CA ASN A 123 3.53 1.98 -25.37
C ASN A 123 4.75 2.25 -24.45
N SER A 124 5.58 3.23 -24.84
CA SER A 124 6.79 3.60 -24.10
C SER A 124 6.52 4.03 -22.65
N ASP A 125 5.39 4.68 -22.40
CA ASP A 125 4.98 5.09 -21.05
C ASP A 125 4.66 3.88 -20.15
N SER A 126 3.93 2.89 -20.65
CA SER A 126 3.53 1.70 -19.90
C SER A 126 4.73 0.81 -19.60
N THR A 127 5.62 0.64 -20.58
CA THR A 127 6.87 -0.13 -20.43
C THR A 127 7.80 0.52 -19.40
N ALA A 128 8.01 1.84 -19.47
CA ALA A 128 8.82 2.57 -18.51
C ALA A 128 8.24 2.51 -17.09
N LYS A 129 6.93 2.69 -16.94
CA LYS A 129 6.24 2.58 -15.64
C LYS A 129 6.33 1.16 -15.06
N ALA A 130 6.09 0.15 -15.87
CA ALA A 130 6.18 -1.25 -15.45
C ALA A 130 7.60 -1.59 -14.99
N ASN A 131 8.62 -1.17 -15.74
CA ASN A 131 10.01 -1.38 -15.39
C ASN A 131 10.40 -0.68 -14.08
N GLY A 132 9.98 0.57 -13.90
CA GLY A 132 10.24 1.31 -12.66
C GLY A 132 9.56 0.69 -11.44
N LEU A 133 8.32 0.22 -11.59
CA LEU A 133 7.59 -0.48 -10.53
C LEU A 133 8.25 -1.82 -10.19
N TYR A 134 8.60 -2.63 -11.19
CA TYR A 134 9.28 -3.90 -11.01
C TYR A 134 10.57 -3.72 -10.18
N HIS A 135 11.45 -2.82 -10.61
CA HIS A 135 12.71 -2.57 -9.91
C HIS A 135 12.53 -2.04 -8.49
N THR A 136 11.44 -1.30 -8.22
CA THR A 136 11.13 -0.82 -6.87
C THR A 136 10.72 -1.98 -5.97
N ILE A 137 9.86 -2.87 -6.46
CA ILE A 137 9.27 -3.98 -5.69
C ILE A 137 10.30 -5.04 -5.35
N VAL A 138 11.22 -5.35 -6.28
CA VAL A 138 12.27 -6.36 -6.05
C VAL A 138 13.39 -5.88 -5.12
N THR A 139 13.36 -4.61 -4.67
CA THR A 139 14.37 -4.14 -3.72
C THR A 139 14.20 -4.78 -2.34
N PHE A 140 15.33 -5.08 -1.69
CA PHE A 140 15.32 -5.61 -0.32
C PHE A 140 14.53 -4.71 0.64
N GLN A 141 14.66 -3.39 0.53
CA GLN A 141 13.95 -2.44 1.40
C GLN A 141 12.43 -2.57 1.27
N PHE A 142 11.93 -2.74 0.05
CA PHE A 142 10.51 -2.93 -0.19
C PHE A 142 10.02 -4.27 0.35
N ILE A 143 10.70 -5.37 0.00
CA ILE A 143 10.33 -6.72 0.46
C ILE A 143 10.33 -6.80 1.98
N PHE A 144 11.42 -6.38 2.62
CA PHE A 144 11.56 -6.42 4.08
C PHE A 144 10.41 -5.69 4.77
N ALA A 145 10.14 -4.45 4.36
CA ALA A 145 9.14 -3.66 5.02
C ALA A 145 7.69 -4.05 4.61
N ALA A 146 7.47 -4.64 3.43
CA ALA A 146 6.17 -5.22 3.05
C ALA A 146 5.86 -6.46 3.88
N THR A 147 6.83 -7.36 4.08
CA THR A 147 6.66 -8.54 4.95
C THR A 147 6.45 -8.14 6.39
N PHE A 148 7.24 -7.19 6.91
CA PHE A 148 7.10 -6.71 8.29
C PHE A 148 5.72 -6.08 8.57
N LEU A 149 5.11 -5.42 7.57
CA LEU A 149 3.76 -4.87 7.69
C LEU A 149 2.65 -5.93 7.56
N GLY A 150 2.95 -7.11 7.00
CA GLY A 150 1.99 -8.20 6.83
C GLY A 150 1.87 -9.15 8.03
N GLU A 151 2.88 -9.22 8.90
CA GLU A 151 2.90 -10.12 10.08
C GLU A 151 2.41 -9.46 11.40
N GLY A 152 1.69 -8.34 11.31
CA GLY A 152 1.25 -7.52 12.44
C GLY A 152 -0.18 -7.75 12.93
#